data_AF-A0A920LEK1-F1
#
_entry.id   AF-A0A920LEK1-F1
#
_cell.length_a   1.000
_cell.length_b   1.000
_cell.length_c   1.000
_cell.angle_alpha   90.00
_cell.angle_beta   90.00
_cell.angle_gamma   90.00
#
_symmetry.space_group_name_H-M   'P 1'
#
loop_
_entity.id
_entity.type
_entity.pdbx_description
1 polymer ?
#
loop_
_entity_poly.entity_id
_entity_poly.type
_entity_poly.pdbx_seq_one_letter_code
_entity_poly.pdbx_strand_id
1 'polypeptide(L)'
;MISQLKIKIIADESLKNAIKSRPNPLYKKEYASRITTGNFDDDFEKIKDADWIIEVIVENLEIKKTVFEKVEKYKSGHAFVTSNTSSIPISLLCEGRSMILNLNFAELISLILQDT
;
A
#
# COMPACT_ATOMS: atom_id res chain seq x y z
N MET A 1 -16.06 15.64 -11.34
CA MET A 1 -17.23 14.89 -10.87
C MET A 1 -17.46 13.55 -11.58
N ILE A 2 -17.52 13.46 -12.92
CA ILE A 2 -17.74 12.14 -13.59
C ILE A 2 -16.51 11.21 -13.55
N SER A 3 -15.28 11.73 -13.51
CA SER A 3 -14.07 10.89 -13.40
C SER A 3 -13.87 10.30 -12.00
N GLN A 4 -14.25 11.01 -10.94
CA GLN A 4 -14.08 10.59 -9.54
C GLN A 4 -14.93 9.35 -9.19
N LEU A 5 -16.16 9.27 -9.72
CA LEU A 5 -17.02 8.09 -9.55
C LEU A 5 -16.47 6.82 -10.24
N LYS A 6 -15.57 6.96 -11.22
CA LYS A 6 -15.03 5.83 -12.00
C LYS A 6 -13.82 5.14 -11.36
N ILE A 7 -13.16 5.71 -10.36
CA ILE A 7 -11.92 5.11 -9.83
C ILE A 7 -12.21 4.16 -8.67
N LYS A 8 -13.09 4.56 -7.75
CA LYS A 8 -13.49 3.70 -6.64
C LYS A 8 -14.19 2.41 -7.10
N ILE A 9 -15.00 2.49 -8.16
CA ILE A 9 -15.68 1.31 -8.73
C ILE A 9 -14.69 0.25 -9.22
N ILE A 10 -13.51 0.65 -9.73
CA ILE A 10 -12.48 -0.29 -10.17
C ILE A 10 -11.97 -1.10 -8.97
N ALA A 11 -11.64 -0.44 -7.86
CA ALA A 11 -11.19 -1.11 -6.64
C ALA A 11 -12.27 -2.08 -6.09
N ASP A 12 -13.54 -1.66 -6.09
CA ASP A 12 -14.67 -2.48 -5.65
C ASP A 12 -14.86 -3.73 -6.52
N GLU A 13 -14.78 -3.57 -7.84
CA GLU A 13 -14.89 -4.67 -8.79
C GLU A 13 -13.69 -5.62 -8.70
N SER A 14 -12.47 -5.08 -8.59
CA SER A 14 -11.26 -5.87 -8.37
C SER A 14 -11.34 -6.70 -7.09
N LEU A 15 -11.81 -6.13 -5.98
CA LEU A 15 -12.00 -6.88 -4.73
C LEU A 15 -13.05 -7.99 -4.90
N LYS A 16 -14.19 -7.69 -5.52
CA LYS A 16 -15.23 -8.70 -5.79
C LYS A 16 -14.71 -9.86 -6.64
N ASN A 17 -13.90 -9.56 -7.66
CA ASN A 17 -13.30 -10.57 -8.53
C ASN A 17 -12.23 -11.39 -7.79
N ALA A 18 -11.38 -10.74 -6.99
CA ALA A 18 -10.38 -11.41 -6.17
C ALA A 18 -11.01 -12.39 -5.17
N ILE A 19 -12.09 -12.00 -4.48
CA ILE A 19 -12.78 -12.88 -3.53
C ILE A 19 -13.44 -14.09 -4.22
N LYS A 20 -13.75 -13.99 -5.52
CA LYS A 20 -14.35 -15.08 -6.32
C LYS A 20 -13.31 -15.97 -6.99
N SER A 21 -12.04 -15.59 -7.00
CA SER A 21 -10.98 -16.33 -7.69
C SER A 21 -10.69 -17.68 -7.02
N ARG A 22 -10.00 -18.55 -7.75
CA ARG A 22 -9.54 -19.86 -7.28
C ARG A 22 -8.02 -19.97 -7.52
N PRO A 23 -7.19 -20.12 -6.47
CA PRO A 23 -7.56 -20.21 -5.05
C PRO A 23 -8.11 -18.88 -4.51
N ASN A 24 -8.98 -18.97 -3.50
CA ASN A 24 -9.50 -17.77 -2.84
C ASN A 24 -8.38 -17.13 -1.98
N PRO A 25 -8.11 -15.83 -2.13
CA PRO A 25 -7.05 -15.17 -1.35
C PRO A 25 -7.42 -14.98 0.12
N LEU A 26 -8.70 -15.05 0.50
CA LEU A 26 -9.13 -14.93 1.88
C LEU A 26 -9.12 -16.29 2.58
N TYR A 27 -8.51 -16.33 3.76
CA TYR A 27 -8.56 -17.50 4.64
C TYR A 27 -10.00 -17.84 5.09
N LYS A 28 -10.80 -16.82 5.41
CA LYS A 28 -12.24 -16.92 5.70
C LYS A 28 -13.01 -15.88 4.90
N LYS A 29 -14.15 -16.26 4.33
CA LYS A 29 -15.01 -15.35 3.54
C LYS A 29 -15.47 -14.12 4.35
N GLU A 30 -15.70 -14.30 5.65
CA GLU A 30 -16.11 -13.23 6.57
C GLU A 30 -15.10 -12.09 6.66
N TYR A 31 -13.82 -12.34 6.37
CA TYR A 31 -12.78 -11.29 6.41
C TYR A 31 -12.94 -10.23 5.33
N ALA A 32 -13.77 -10.49 4.30
CA ALA A 32 -14.12 -9.49 3.30
C ALA A 32 -14.72 -8.22 3.93
N SER A 33 -15.45 -8.33 5.04
CA SER A 33 -16.03 -7.17 5.74
C SER A 33 -15.00 -6.28 6.42
N ARG A 34 -13.76 -6.76 6.58
CA ARG A 34 -12.63 -5.99 7.13
C ARG A 34 -11.89 -5.19 6.07
N ILE A 35 -12.21 -5.39 4.79
CA ILE A 35 -11.54 -4.73 3.67
C ILE A 35 -12.38 -3.53 3.24
N THR A 36 -11.79 -2.34 3.34
CA THR A 36 -12.36 -1.12 2.76
C THR A 36 -11.52 -0.72 1.57
N THR A 37 -12.15 -0.55 0.43
CA THR A 37 -11.51 -0.07 -0.81
C THR A 37 -11.45 1.46 -0.82
N GLY A 38 -10.44 1.97 -1.53
CA GLY A 38 -10.26 3.40 -1.78
C GLY A 38 -9.42 3.63 -3.01
N ASN A 39 -9.24 4.90 -3.37
CA ASN A 39 -8.41 5.33 -4.48
C ASN A 39 -7.39 6.41 -4.08
N PHE A 40 -6.40 6.64 -4.96
CA PHE A 40 -5.27 7.53 -4.65
C PHE A 40 -5.57 9.03 -4.68
N ASP A 41 -6.76 9.43 -5.12
CA ASP A 41 -7.16 10.83 -5.27
C ASP A 41 -8.14 11.25 -4.17
N ASP A 42 -9.22 10.49 -3.97
CA ASP A 42 -10.27 10.84 -3.00
C ASP A 42 -10.05 10.24 -1.60
N ASP A 43 -9.38 9.09 -1.51
CA ASP A 43 -9.32 8.30 -0.27
C ASP A 43 -7.93 8.23 0.37
N PHE A 44 -6.90 8.84 -0.25
CA PHE A 44 -5.52 8.69 0.19
C PHE A 44 -5.31 9.16 1.65
N GLU A 45 -6.02 10.20 2.08
CA GLU A 45 -5.94 10.74 3.44
C GLU A 45 -6.39 9.74 4.53
N LYS A 46 -7.14 8.69 4.18
CA LYS A 46 -7.61 7.67 5.13
C LYS A 46 -6.47 6.85 5.75
N ILE A 47 -5.28 6.86 5.13
CA ILE A 47 -4.11 6.15 5.69
C ILE A 47 -3.58 6.80 6.97
N LYS A 48 -4.04 8.01 7.32
CA LYS A 48 -3.65 8.69 8.56
C LYS A 48 -3.95 7.88 9.82
N ASP A 49 -4.98 7.03 9.75
CA ASP A 49 -5.42 6.19 10.86
C ASP A 49 -4.80 4.78 10.80
N ALA A 50 -3.94 4.51 9.80
CA ALA A 50 -3.27 3.22 9.67
C ALA A 50 -2.05 3.14 10.58
N ASP A 51 -1.87 1.98 11.22
CA ASP A 51 -0.64 1.65 11.95
C ASP A 51 0.42 1.01 11.03
N TRP A 52 -0.02 0.39 9.93
CA TRP A 52 0.85 -0.27 8.97
C TRP A 52 0.35 -0.09 7.54
N ILE A 53 1.23 0.39 6.67
CA ILE A 53 1.00 0.63 5.24
C ILE A 53 1.89 -0.32 4.45
N ILE A 54 1.28 -1.12 3.57
CA ILE A 54 1.99 -2.05 2.70
C ILE A 54 1.85 -1.58 1.25
N GLU A 55 2.96 -1.28 0.60
CA GLU A 55 3.03 -0.86 -0.79
C GLU A 55 3.25 -2.07 -1.71
N VAL A 56 2.31 -2.30 -2.63
CA VAL A 56 2.31 -3.41 -3.60
C VAL A 56 1.86 -2.92 -4.98
N ILE A 57 2.58 -1.95 -5.55
CA ILE A 57 2.31 -1.37 -6.87
C ILE A 57 3.31 -1.90 -7.91
N VAL A 58 3.13 -1.48 -9.17
CA VAL A 58 4.07 -1.79 -10.27
C VAL A 58 5.51 -1.45 -9.88
N GLU A 59 6.44 -2.33 -10.26
CA GLU A 59 7.87 -2.20 -9.96
C GLU A 59 8.53 -1.12 -10.84
N ASN A 60 8.22 0.13 -10.54
CA ASN A 60 8.74 1.33 -11.22
C ASN A 60 9.16 2.37 -10.17
N LEU A 61 10.41 2.82 -10.25
CA LEU A 61 11.01 3.74 -9.27
C LEU A 61 10.26 5.06 -9.14
N GLU A 62 9.92 5.70 -10.26
CA GLU A 62 9.28 7.03 -10.26
C GLU A 62 7.84 6.98 -9.72
N ILE A 63 7.11 5.93 -10.07
CA ILE A 63 5.75 5.70 -9.54
C ILE A 63 5.83 5.49 -8.02
N LYS A 64 6.75 4.65 -7.53
CA LYS A 64 6.93 4.41 -6.10
C LYS A 64 7.35 5.68 -5.36
N LYS A 65 8.30 6.46 -5.89
CA LYS A 65 8.69 7.77 -5.31
C LYS A 65 7.48 8.70 -5.17
N THR A 66 6.66 8.83 -6.21
CA THR A 66 5.43 9.63 -6.17
C THR A 66 4.44 9.14 -5.12
N VAL A 67 4.27 7.82 -4.98
CA VAL A 67 3.40 7.24 -3.95
C VAL A 67 3.97 7.50 -2.55
N PHE A 68 5.27 7.33 -2.34
CA PHE A 68 5.90 7.58 -1.04
C PHE A 68 5.84 9.05 -0.62
N GLU A 69 5.86 10.01 -1.56
CA GLU A 69 5.57 11.43 -1.26
C GLU A 69 4.18 11.62 -0.67
N LYS A 70 3.18 10.99 -1.29
CA LYS A 70 1.81 11.04 -0.77
C LYS A 70 1.70 10.31 0.57
N VAL A 71 2.33 9.14 0.74
CA VAL A 71 2.34 8.39 2.01
C VAL A 71 2.93 9.25 3.12
N GLU A 72 4.09 9.84 2.89
CA GLU A 72 4.78 10.71 3.85
C GLU A 72 3.93 11.92 4.25
N LYS A 73 3.16 12.48 3.31
CA LYS A 73 2.26 13.60 3.57
C LYS A 73 1.08 13.26 4.47
N TYR A 74 0.53 12.04 4.39
CA TYR A 74 -0.74 11.70 5.05
C TYR A 74 -0.63 10.65 6.16
N LYS A 75 0.45 9.87 6.23
CA LYS A 75 0.62 8.84 7.27
C LYS A 75 0.70 9.46 8.67
N SER A 76 0.30 8.70 9.68
CA SER A 76 0.64 9.02 11.06
C SER A 76 2.15 8.92 11.29
N GLY A 77 2.66 9.66 12.27
CA GLY A 77 4.08 9.61 12.65
C GLY A 77 4.52 8.19 13.03
N HIS A 78 3.64 7.43 13.71
CA HIS A 78 3.92 6.09 14.21
C HIS A 78 3.72 4.96 13.19
N ALA A 79 3.07 5.22 12.04
CA ALA A 79 2.82 4.18 11.05
C ALA A 79 4.13 3.56 10.52
N PHE A 80 4.16 2.23 10.43
CA PHE A 80 5.13 1.48 9.65
C PHE A 80 4.76 1.51 8.17
N VAL A 81 5.75 1.61 7.31
CA VAL A 81 5.60 1.57 5.86
C VAL A 81 6.50 0.46 5.33
N THR A 82 5.94 -0.46 4.55
CA THR A 82 6.73 -1.56 3.99
C THR A 82 6.49 -1.68 2.49
N SER A 83 7.53 -1.94 1.71
CA SER A 83 7.41 -2.13 0.25
C SER A 83 7.61 -3.59 -0.11
N ASN A 84 6.75 -4.13 -0.99
CA ASN A 84 6.93 -5.43 -1.61
C ASN A 84 7.93 -5.40 -2.78
N THR A 85 8.91 -4.49 -2.76
CA THR A 85 9.94 -4.43 -3.79
C THR A 85 10.91 -5.61 -3.63
N SER A 86 11.35 -6.17 -4.76
CA SER A 86 12.40 -7.20 -4.80
C SER A 86 13.65 -6.73 -5.54
N SER A 87 13.47 -5.79 -6.47
CA SER A 87 14.50 -5.44 -7.46
C SER A 87 14.97 -4.00 -7.35
N ILE A 88 14.20 -3.12 -6.71
CA ILE A 88 14.57 -1.72 -6.50
C ILE A 88 15.20 -1.63 -5.10
N PRO A 89 16.49 -1.26 -4.99
CA PRO A 89 17.12 -1.09 -3.69
C PRO A 89 16.35 -0.09 -2.83
N ILE A 90 16.04 -0.45 -1.58
CA ILE A 90 15.39 0.44 -0.61
C ILE A 90 16.08 1.79 -0.46
N SER A 91 17.40 1.86 -0.61
CA SER A 91 18.17 3.10 -0.56
C SER A 91 17.72 4.13 -1.61
N LEU A 92 17.32 3.68 -2.80
CA LEU A 92 16.82 4.55 -3.87
C LEU A 92 15.39 5.05 -3.58
N LEU A 93 14.61 4.28 -2.82
CA LEU A 93 13.27 4.68 -2.37
C LEU A 93 13.35 5.68 -1.20
N CYS A 94 14.38 5.54 -0.34
CA CYS A 94 14.65 6.43 0.78
C CYS A 94 15.32 7.76 0.38
N GLU A 95 15.86 7.85 -0.82
CA GLU A 95 16.56 9.03 -1.31
C GLU A 95 15.62 10.26 -1.32
N GLY A 96 16.01 11.33 -0.63
CA GLY A 96 15.23 12.56 -0.51
C GLY A 96 14.05 12.49 0.46
N ARG A 97 13.89 11.40 1.21
CA ARG A 97 12.81 11.20 2.21
C ARG A 97 13.19 11.73 3.59
N SER A 98 12.19 12.08 4.40
CA SER A 98 12.43 12.48 5.78
C SER A 98 12.96 11.32 6.64
N MET A 99 13.66 11.70 7.71
CA MET A 99 14.16 10.75 8.71
C MET A 99 13.04 9.90 9.32
N ILE A 100 11.85 10.48 9.51
CA ILE A 100 10.69 9.78 10.10
C ILE A 100 10.16 8.68 9.17
N LEU A 101 10.17 8.89 7.85
CA LEU A 101 9.82 7.83 6.91
C LEU A 101 10.87 6.73 6.95
N ASN A 102 12.16 7.09 6.90
CA ASN A 102 13.25 6.13 6.87
C ASN A 102 13.36 5.25 8.13
N LEU A 103 12.98 5.76 9.30
CA LEU A 103 12.99 4.99 10.55
C LEU A 103 11.94 3.86 10.58
N ASN A 104 10.85 4.03 9.83
CA ASN A 104 9.72 3.12 9.82
C ASN A 104 9.52 2.45 8.44
N PHE A 105 10.56 2.43 7.60
CA PHE A 105 10.50 1.87 6.25
C PHE A 105 11.27 0.56 6.13
N ALA A 106 10.65 -0.49 5.57
CA ALA A 106 11.29 -1.79 5.38
C ALA A 106 10.85 -2.50 4.09
N GLU A 107 11.70 -3.40 3.59
CA GLU A 107 11.34 -4.34 2.52
C GLU A 107 10.58 -5.53 3.12
N LEU A 108 9.41 -5.89 2.55
CA LEU A 108 8.61 -7.02 3.05
C LEU A 108 9.38 -8.34 2.98
N ILE A 109 10.18 -8.54 1.93
CA ILE A 109 10.99 -9.75 1.75
C ILE A 109 11.99 -9.89 2.91
N SER A 110 12.60 -8.80 3.35
CA SER A 110 13.50 -8.83 4.51
C SER A 110 12.79 -9.14 5.82
N LEU A 111 11.52 -8.76 5.98
CA LEU A 111 10.73 -9.07 7.18
C LEU A 111 10.30 -10.54 7.24
N ILE A 112 9.96 -11.14 6.10
CA ILE A 112 9.46 -12.53 6.05
C ILE A 112 10.62 -13.54 6.16
N LEU A 113 11.79 -13.20 5.64
CA LEU A 113 12.96 -14.11 5.62
C LEU A 113 13.79 -14.08 6.91
N GLN A 114 13.49 -13.19 7.87
CA GLN A 114 14.21 -13.16 9.16
C GLN A 114 13.74 -14.24 10.15
N ASP A 115 12.62 -14.90 9.88
CA ASP A 115 12.06 -15.99 10.71
C ASP A 115 12.31 -17.41 10.13
N THR A 116 13.23 -17.54 9.16
CA THR A 116 13.70 -18.83 8.59
C THR A 116 15.19 -19.00 8.74
#